data_AF-A0A2P6RQ74-F1
#
_entry.id   AF-A0A2P6RQ74-F1
#
_cell.length_a   1.000
_cell.length_b   1.000
_cell.length_c   1.000
_cell.angle_alpha   90.00
_cell.angle_beta   90.00
_cell.angle_gamma   90.00
#
_symmetry.space_group_name_H-M   'P 1'
#
loop_
_entity.id
_entity.type
_entity.pdbx_description
1 polymer ?
#
loop_
_entity_poly.entity_id
_entity_poly.type
_entity_poly.pdbx_seq_one_letter_code
_entity_poly.pdbx_strand_id
1 'polypeptide(L)'
;MSSVVGYLASSSSSSPEGHDEGNNERLDFVRPTNSDLSLNPGETFIRAAVSLKDQVVKATWEGERSSGMGLDPTVYTGLLGTAFTCLRSYEATGNRQDLLLCAEIADNCAAVARVSARHVTFLCGRGGVYALGAVVANLVGDHQRLDLYLNLFLEVAKEKALSVGPEEGGFGMSYDLLYGRAGFLWAALFINKHLGQENVPSELLMPIVNAVLAGGRAGASDNPSCPLMYRWHGTRYLGAANGLAGILQVLLHFPLSEEDAEDVKGTLRYMMANRFPHSGNYPSSEGNPRDKFVQWSHGAAGMAITLCKASQVFPGDRDFRDAAIEAGEVVWKNGLLKKVGLADGVAGNAYAFLSLYRLTGESIYEERAKAFASFLYHNARQLVTAGQTTHAAEHAYSLFQGLAGTACLWFDVHVLENSRFPGYEL
;
A
#
# COMPACT_ATOMS: atom_id res chain seq x y z
N MET A 1 -38.27 -3.21 -53.72
CA MET A 1 -39.50 -3.83 -53.18
C MET A 1 -39.62 -3.40 -51.73
N SER A 2 -40.72 -2.71 -51.41
CA SER A 2 -41.33 -2.36 -50.10
C SER A 2 -40.38 -1.97 -48.94
N SER A 3 -40.38 -0.74 -48.41
CA SER A 3 -41.46 0.01 -47.71
C SER A 3 -42.00 -0.74 -46.48
N VAL A 4 -42.32 -0.17 -45.31
CA VAL A 4 -42.30 1.18 -44.71
C VAL A 4 -42.81 0.96 -43.25
N VAL A 5 -42.73 1.99 -42.39
CA VAL A 5 -43.46 2.19 -41.10
C VAL A 5 -42.83 1.64 -39.81
N GLY A 6 -42.56 2.57 -38.87
CA GLY A 6 -42.62 2.31 -37.44
C GLY A 6 -43.88 2.93 -36.82
N TYR A 7 -44.27 2.56 -35.59
CA TYR A 7 -44.91 3.45 -34.60
C TYR A 7 -45.13 2.75 -33.23
N LEU A 8 -44.97 3.58 -32.20
CA LEU A 8 -45.28 3.60 -30.76
C LEU A 8 -46.14 2.52 -30.02
N ALA A 9 -45.64 2.18 -28.82
CA ALA A 9 -46.25 2.12 -27.47
C ALA A 9 -47.65 1.51 -27.18
N SER A 10 -47.72 0.53 -26.26
CA SER A 10 -48.30 0.64 -24.88
C SER A 10 -48.83 -0.69 -24.26
N SER A 11 -48.39 -0.96 -23.02
CA SER A 11 -49.03 -1.57 -21.81
C SER A 11 -49.83 -2.90 -21.78
N SER A 12 -49.67 -3.56 -20.61
CA SER A 12 -50.46 -4.62 -19.90
C SER A 12 -50.09 -6.08 -20.24
N SER A 13 -50.00 -7.08 -19.35
CA SER A 13 -50.21 -7.26 -17.90
C SER A 13 -49.68 -8.64 -17.43
N SER A 14 -49.46 -8.78 -16.11
CA SER A 14 -49.52 -10.01 -15.26
C SER A 14 -48.45 -11.13 -15.35
N SER A 15 -47.85 -11.38 -14.17
CA SER A 15 -46.89 -12.41 -13.68
C SER A 15 -47.40 -13.88 -13.78
N PRO A 16 -46.59 -14.94 -13.49
CA PRO A 16 -45.98 -15.20 -12.18
C PRO A 16 -44.56 -15.85 -12.14
N GLU A 17 -43.90 -15.59 -11.01
CA GLU A 17 -43.02 -16.48 -10.20
C GLU A 17 -42.07 -17.45 -10.89
N GLY A 18 -40.77 -17.19 -10.70
CA GLY A 18 -39.69 -18.18 -10.72
C GLY A 18 -38.69 -17.82 -9.63
N HIS A 19 -38.75 -18.56 -8.52
CA HIS A 19 -37.79 -18.49 -7.43
C HIS A 19 -36.39 -18.84 -7.93
N ASP A 20 -35.40 -17.99 -7.64
CA ASP A 20 -34.01 -18.39 -7.60
C ASP A 20 -33.40 -17.82 -6.30
N GLU A 21 -33.46 -18.65 -5.25
CA GLU A 21 -32.82 -18.39 -3.95
C GLU A 21 -31.31 -18.55 -4.11
N GLY A 22 -30.65 -17.50 -4.59
CA GLY A 22 -29.21 -17.34 -4.42
C GLY A 22 -28.91 -17.03 -2.95
N ASN A 23 -28.33 -18.00 -2.25
CA ASN A 23 -27.76 -17.88 -0.90
C ASN A 23 -26.89 -16.61 -0.77
N ASN A 24 -27.50 -15.54 -0.27
CA ASN A 24 -26.80 -14.31 0.08
C ASN A 24 -26.54 -14.37 1.59
N GLU A 25 -25.45 -15.05 1.99
CA GLU A 25 -25.02 -15.08 3.39
C GLU A 25 -24.82 -13.62 3.86
N ARG A 26 -25.76 -13.16 4.68
CA ARG A 26 -25.73 -11.85 5.31
C ARG A 26 -24.47 -11.74 6.16
N LEU A 27 -23.54 -10.91 5.70
CA LEU A 27 -22.43 -10.39 6.51
C LEU A 27 -23.03 -9.57 7.67
N ASP A 28 -23.19 -10.19 8.84
CA ASP A 28 -23.64 -9.52 10.06
C ASP A 28 -22.43 -8.95 10.80
N PHE A 29 -22.16 -7.67 10.55
CA PHE A 29 -21.33 -6.86 11.43
C PHE A 29 -22.12 -6.52 12.70
N VAL A 30 -21.42 -6.35 13.82
CA VAL A 30 -21.97 -5.71 15.03
C VAL A 30 -22.64 -4.40 14.62
N ARG A 31 -23.97 -4.34 14.64
CA ARG A 31 -24.69 -3.07 14.47
C ARG A 31 -24.31 -2.19 15.66
N PRO A 32 -23.96 -0.91 15.44
CA PRO A 32 -23.74 0.00 16.56
C PRO A 32 -25.01 0.02 17.39
N THR A 33 -24.91 -0.44 18.63
CA THR A 33 -26.00 -0.37 19.59
C THR A 33 -25.88 0.97 20.31
N ASN A 34 -26.99 1.56 20.76
CA ASN A 34 -26.97 2.83 21.50
C ASN A 34 -26.08 2.81 22.78
N SER A 35 -25.57 1.63 23.18
CA SER A 35 -24.57 1.43 24.24
C SER A 35 -23.11 1.69 23.83
N ASP A 36 -22.78 1.73 22.54
CA ASP A 36 -21.41 2.01 22.05
C ASP A 36 -20.98 3.47 22.23
N LEU A 37 -21.93 4.35 22.61
CA LEU A 37 -21.68 5.75 22.97
C LEU A 37 -20.94 5.93 24.32
N SER A 38 -20.66 4.84 25.03
CA SER A 38 -19.96 4.85 26.33
C SER A 38 -18.52 4.29 26.28
N LEU A 39 -18.09 3.75 25.13
CA LEU A 39 -16.75 3.16 24.97
C LEU A 39 -15.75 4.23 24.53
N ASN A 40 -14.51 4.13 25.04
CA ASN A 40 -13.40 4.92 24.57
C ASN A 40 -13.24 4.67 23.05
N PRO A 41 -13.16 5.70 22.18
CA PRO A 41 -12.99 5.53 20.74
C PRO A 41 -11.88 4.54 20.34
N GLY A 42 -10.80 4.46 21.14
CA GLY A 42 -9.72 3.49 20.92
C GLY A 42 -10.12 2.01 21.13
N GLU A 43 -11.02 1.72 22.08
CA GLU A 43 -11.55 0.36 22.32
C GLU A 43 -12.57 -0.05 21.26
N THR A 44 -13.30 0.92 20.70
CA THR A 44 -14.22 0.68 19.60
C THR A 44 -13.47 0.28 18.34
N PHE A 45 -12.38 0.98 18.00
CA PHE A 45 -11.60 0.67 16.80
C PHE A 45 -10.89 -0.69 16.89
N ILE A 46 -10.30 -1.05 18.04
CA ILE A 46 -9.62 -2.35 18.17
C ILE A 46 -10.62 -3.51 17.98
N ARG A 47 -11.83 -3.41 18.55
CA ARG A 47 -12.88 -4.43 18.39
C ARG A 47 -13.35 -4.52 16.94
N ALA A 48 -13.55 -3.38 16.30
CA ALA A 48 -13.92 -3.31 14.89
C ALA A 48 -12.84 -3.91 13.97
N ALA A 49 -11.57 -3.64 14.28
CA ALA A 49 -10.42 -4.15 13.55
C ALA A 49 -10.32 -5.68 13.62
N VAL A 50 -10.45 -6.25 14.83
CA VAL A 50 -10.47 -7.71 15.02
C VAL A 50 -11.62 -8.35 14.24
N SER A 51 -12.84 -7.81 14.37
CA SER A 51 -14.01 -8.34 13.65
C SER A 51 -13.86 -8.27 12.13
N LEU A 52 -13.29 -7.19 11.60
CA LEU A 52 -13.07 -7.04 10.16
C LEU A 52 -11.94 -7.96 9.67
N LYS A 53 -10.87 -8.13 10.45
CA LYS A 53 -9.80 -9.10 10.17
C LYS A 53 -10.35 -10.52 10.12
N ASP A 54 -11.20 -10.93 11.06
CA ASP A 54 -11.81 -12.26 11.05
C ASP A 54 -12.61 -12.51 9.77
N GLN A 55 -13.32 -11.50 9.27
CA GLN A 55 -14.05 -11.60 8.01
C GLN A 55 -13.14 -11.67 6.79
N VAL A 56 -12.04 -10.91 6.78
CA VAL A 56 -11.00 -11.02 5.74
C VAL A 56 -10.44 -12.44 5.72
N VAL A 57 -10.08 -13.00 6.88
CA VAL A 57 -9.56 -14.38 7.00
C VAL A 57 -10.60 -15.38 6.49
N LYS A 58 -11.86 -15.29 6.95
CA LYS A 58 -12.92 -16.17 6.47
C LYS A 58 -13.07 -16.12 4.94
N ALA A 59 -13.10 -14.92 4.36
CA ALA A 59 -13.31 -14.75 2.93
C ALA A 59 -12.13 -15.23 2.08
N THR A 60 -10.89 -14.96 2.50
CA THR A 60 -9.69 -15.19 1.69
C THR A 60 -8.99 -16.50 2.00
N TRP A 61 -9.01 -16.96 3.26
CA TRP A 61 -8.30 -18.17 3.66
C TRP A 61 -9.18 -19.41 3.69
N GLU A 62 -10.36 -19.30 4.30
CA GLU A 62 -11.31 -20.43 4.40
C GLU A 62 -12.13 -20.58 3.11
N GLY A 63 -12.53 -19.45 2.51
CA GLY A 63 -13.28 -19.40 1.25
C GLY A 63 -12.49 -19.90 0.04
N GLU A 64 -11.24 -19.46 -0.16
CA GLU A 64 -10.44 -19.84 -1.33
C GLU A 64 -9.98 -21.30 -1.30
N ARG A 65 -9.74 -21.87 -0.11
CA ARG A 65 -9.51 -23.32 0.06
C ARG A 65 -10.66 -24.16 -0.53
N SER A 66 -11.86 -23.58 -0.63
CA SER A 66 -13.06 -24.23 -1.12
C SER A 66 -13.33 -24.01 -2.61
N SER A 67 -12.77 -22.96 -3.23
CA SER A 67 -13.11 -22.54 -4.60
C SER A 67 -12.16 -23.06 -5.70
N GLY A 68 -10.96 -23.53 -5.33
CA GLY A 68 -9.99 -24.11 -6.27
C GLY A 68 -9.42 -23.12 -7.31
N MET A 69 -9.62 -21.81 -7.14
CA MET A 69 -8.95 -20.78 -7.94
C MET A 69 -7.46 -20.72 -7.62
N GLY A 70 -6.65 -20.30 -8.61
CA GLY A 70 -5.21 -20.14 -8.42
C GLY A 70 -4.90 -19.07 -7.36
N LEU A 71 -4.12 -19.44 -6.35
CA LEU A 71 -3.74 -18.59 -5.23
C LEU A 71 -2.88 -17.39 -5.70
N ASP A 72 -3.30 -16.17 -5.39
CA ASP A 72 -2.46 -14.96 -5.49
C ASP A 72 -1.61 -14.82 -4.21
N PRO A 73 -0.28 -15.04 -4.25
CA PRO A 73 0.56 -15.00 -3.05
C PRO A 73 1.03 -13.57 -2.69
N THR A 74 0.54 -12.53 -3.37
CA THR A 74 1.05 -11.16 -3.17
C THR A 74 0.50 -10.48 -1.91
N VAL A 75 1.24 -9.49 -1.40
CA VAL A 75 0.77 -8.62 -0.30
C VAL A 75 -0.32 -7.67 -0.79
N TYR A 76 -0.21 -7.20 -2.03
CA TYR A 76 -1.04 -6.13 -2.57
C TYR A 76 -2.52 -6.55 -2.68
N THR A 77 -2.81 -7.58 -3.47
CA THR A 77 -4.16 -8.09 -3.71
C THR A 77 -4.41 -9.48 -3.15
N GLY A 78 -3.34 -10.23 -2.88
CA GLY A 78 -3.40 -11.64 -2.57
C GLY A 78 -3.49 -11.99 -1.09
N LEU A 79 -3.34 -13.28 -0.85
CA LEU A 79 -3.50 -13.92 0.45
C LEU A 79 -2.43 -13.46 1.46
N LEU A 80 -1.25 -13.05 0.99
CA LEU A 80 -0.22 -12.53 1.89
C LEU A 80 -0.63 -11.17 2.49
N GLY A 81 -1.54 -10.43 1.86
CA GLY A 81 -2.19 -9.26 2.46
C GLY A 81 -3.05 -9.63 3.68
N THR A 82 -3.70 -10.80 3.65
CA THR A 82 -4.40 -11.38 4.80
C THR A 82 -3.43 -11.75 5.91
N ALA A 83 -2.30 -12.40 5.57
CA ALA A 83 -1.24 -12.67 6.54
C ALA A 83 -0.75 -11.39 7.21
N PHE A 84 -0.46 -10.35 6.43
CA PHE A 84 -0.02 -9.06 6.96
C PHE A 84 -1.05 -8.46 7.92
N THR A 85 -2.34 -8.58 7.60
CA THR A 85 -3.43 -8.11 8.49
C THR A 85 -3.46 -8.90 9.81
N CYS A 86 -3.16 -10.20 9.78
CA CYS A 86 -3.02 -11.02 11.00
C CYS A 86 -1.80 -10.61 11.83
N LEU A 87 -0.66 -10.29 11.18
CA LEU A 87 0.50 -9.74 11.87
C LEU A 87 0.14 -8.43 12.60
N ARG A 88 -0.58 -7.52 11.94
CA ARG A 88 -1.03 -6.26 12.55
C ARG A 88 -1.99 -6.48 13.72
N SER A 89 -2.86 -7.49 13.62
CA SER A 89 -3.70 -7.92 14.75
C SER A 89 -2.86 -8.39 15.93
N TYR A 90 -1.85 -9.23 15.69
CA TYR A 90 -0.94 -9.69 16.74
C TYR A 90 -0.17 -8.53 17.39
N GLU A 91 0.37 -7.61 16.59
CA GLU A 91 1.10 -6.44 17.11
C GLU A 91 0.23 -5.55 17.99
N ALA A 92 -1.05 -5.38 17.64
CA ALA A 92 -1.97 -4.55 18.40
C ALA A 92 -2.61 -5.24 19.62
N THR A 93 -2.79 -6.57 19.59
CA THR A 93 -3.59 -7.30 20.60
C THR A 93 -2.79 -8.34 21.40
N GLY A 94 -1.60 -8.71 20.94
CA GLY A 94 -0.83 -9.83 21.49
C GLY A 94 -1.42 -11.22 21.19
N ASN A 95 -2.44 -11.33 20.32
CA ASN A 95 -3.10 -12.59 20.01
C ASN A 95 -2.16 -13.55 19.25
N ARG A 96 -1.60 -14.54 19.97
CA ARG A 96 -0.69 -15.53 19.38
C ARG A 96 -1.33 -16.37 18.29
N GLN A 97 -2.65 -16.57 18.29
CA GLN A 97 -3.31 -17.36 17.25
C GLN A 97 -3.26 -16.65 15.89
N ASP A 98 -3.39 -15.32 15.89
CA ASP A 98 -3.25 -14.53 14.65
C ASP A 98 -1.81 -14.58 14.11
N LEU A 99 -0.80 -14.60 15.00
CA LEU A 99 0.60 -14.78 14.60
C LEU A 99 0.85 -16.17 13.97
N LEU A 100 0.30 -17.23 14.56
CA LEU A 100 0.43 -18.59 14.03
C LEU A 100 -0.29 -18.73 12.68
N LEU A 101 -1.47 -18.12 12.54
CA LEU A 101 -2.20 -18.08 11.27
C LEU A 101 -1.42 -17.31 10.20
N CYS A 102 -0.80 -16.18 10.57
CA CYS A 102 0.09 -15.43 9.68
C CYS A 102 1.21 -16.34 9.14
N ALA A 103 1.83 -17.14 10.00
CA ALA A 103 2.88 -18.09 9.63
C ALA A 103 2.37 -19.18 8.67
N GLU A 104 1.19 -19.76 8.94
CA GLU A 104 0.58 -20.79 8.09
C GLU A 104 0.28 -20.26 6.68
N ILE A 105 -0.26 -19.04 6.60
CA ILE A 105 -0.54 -18.38 5.33
C ILE A 105 0.77 -18.09 4.57
N ALA A 106 1.79 -17.58 5.26
CA ALA A 106 3.10 -17.32 4.65
C ALA A 106 3.72 -18.59 4.04
N ASP A 107 3.65 -19.72 4.75
CA ASP A 107 4.12 -21.03 4.28
C ASP A 107 3.40 -21.47 2.99
N ASN A 108 2.08 -21.26 2.92
CA ASN A 108 1.29 -21.56 1.72
C ASN A 108 1.63 -20.64 0.55
N CYS A 109 1.75 -19.33 0.79
CA CYS A 109 2.19 -18.37 -0.22
C CYS A 109 3.60 -18.69 -0.74
N ALA A 110 4.51 -19.15 0.12
CA ALA A 110 5.87 -19.52 -0.26
C ALA A 110 5.92 -20.73 -1.21
N ALA A 111 5.06 -21.72 -0.99
CA ALA A 111 4.94 -22.87 -1.89
C ALA A 111 4.51 -22.45 -3.30
N VAL A 112 3.57 -21.50 -3.40
CA VAL A 112 3.06 -21.00 -4.68
C VAL A 112 4.05 -20.04 -5.36
N ALA A 113 4.61 -19.09 -4.61
CA ALA A 113 5.49 -18.05 -5.15
C ALA A 113 6.76 -18.60 -5.80
N ARG A 114 7.27 -19.76 -5.34
CA ARG A 114 8.40 -20.44 -5.97
C ARG A 114 8.15 -20.86 -7.42
N VAL A 115 6.89 -21.09 -7.77
CA VAL A 115 6.49 -21.63 -9.09
C VAL A 115 5.89 -20.55 -9.99
N SER A 116 5.20 -19.56 -9.42
CA SER A 116 4.34 -18.65 -10.19
C SER A 116 4.70 -17.16 -10.12
N ALA A 117 5.41 -16.70 -9.07
CA ALA A 117 5.65 -15.27 -8.86
C ALA A 117 6.86 -14.78 -9.66
N ARG A 118 6.61 -13.93 -10.66
CA ARG A 118 7.68 -13.35 -11.51
C ARG A 118 8.34 -12.11 -10.92
N HIS A 119 7.65 -11.40 -10.04
CA HIS A 119 8.15 -10.16 -9.45
C HIS A 119 8.88 -10.44 -8.14
N VAL A 120 9.80 -9.53 -7.79
CA VAL A 120 10.71 -9.66 -6.65
C VAL A 120 10.40 -8.69 -5.50
N THR A 121 9.40 -7.82 -5.66
CA THR A 121 9.09 -6.75 -4.71
C THR A 121 8.36 -7.24 -3.46
N PHE A 122 8.29 -6.38 -2.43
CA PHE A 122 7.47 -6.65 -1.25
C PHE A 122 5.99 -6.78 -1.60
N LEU A 123 5.45 -5.83 -2.38
CA LEU A 123 4.01 -5.73 -2.57
C LEU A 123 3.44 -6.75 -3.56
N CYS A 124 4.13 -6.97 -4.67
CA CYS A 124 3.59 -7.73 -5.80
C CYS A 124 4.43 -8.96 -6.14
N GLY A 125 5.38 -9.35 -5.29
CA GLY A 125 6.38 -10.35 -5.62
C GLY A 125 6.78 -11.29 -4.49
N ARG A 126 7.68 -12.21 -4.83
CA ARG A 126 8.23 -13.20 -3.88
C ARG A 126 9.07 -12.59 -2.77
N GLY A 127 9.61 -11.37 -2.98
CA GLY A 127 10.32 -10.65 -1.93
C GLY A 127 9.44 -10.37 -0.72
N GLY A 128 8.15 -10.08 -0.92
CA GLY A 128 7.19 -9.90 0.19
C GLY A 128 6.93 -11.18 0.95
N VAL A 129 6.75 -12.29 0.23
CA VAL A 129 6.53 -13.62 0.82
C VAL A 129 7.69 -14.00 1.72
N TYR A 130 8.92 -13.86 1.24
CA TYR A 130 10.10 -14.24 2.01
C TYR A 130 10.38 -13.25 3.15
N ALA A 131 10.20 -11.95 2.93
CA ALA A 131 10.39 -10.95 3.96
C ALA A 131 9.39 -11.09 5.12
N LEU A 132 8.10 -11.23 4.82
CA LEU A 132 7.06 -11.43 5.85
C LEU A 132 7.25 -12.79 6.55
N GLY A 133 7.53 -13.85 5.79
CA GLY A 133 7.80 -15.18 6.35
C GLY A 133 8.97 -15.18 7.33
N ALA A 134 10.08 -14.50 7.01
CA ALA A 134 11.23 -14.38 7.90
C ALA A 134 10.88 -13.65 9.20
N VAL A 135 10.19 -12.50 9.11
CA VAL A 135 9.79 -11.72 10.29
C VAL A 135 8.84 -12.51 11.19
N VAL A 136 7.85 -13.18 10.62
CA VAL A 136 6.88 -13.97 11.37
C VAL A 136 7.54 -15.19 12.01
N ALA A 137 8.42 -15.88 11.29
CA ALA A 137 9.18 -17.01 11.85
C ALA A 137 10.03 -16.60 13.05
N ASN A 138 10.68 -15.43 12.98
CA ASN A 138 11.42 -14.87 14.11
C ASN A 138 10.50 -14.57 15.31
N LEU A 139 9.34 -13.96 15.09
CA LEU A 139 8.36 -13.67 16.16
C LEU A 139 7.79 -14.94 16.80
N VAL A 140 7.62 -16.02 16.03
CA VAL A 140 7.20 -17.33 16.53
C VAL A 140 8.33 -18.04 17.30
N GLY A 141 9.59 -17.70 17.03
CA GLY A 141 10.76 -18.40 17.56
C GLY A 141 11.16 -19.64 16.75
N ASP A 142 10.75 -19.71 15.48
CA ASP A 142 11.10 -20.81 14.58
C ASP A 142 12.35 -20.46 13.76
N HIS A 143 13.51 -20.82 14.30
CA HIS A 143 14.80 -20.56 13.65
C HIS A 143 14.98 -21.28 12.32
N GLN A 144 14.40 -22.48 12.15
CA GLN A 144 14.54 -23.24 10.90
C GLN A 144 13.77 -22.55 9.76
N ARG A 145 12.54 -22.11 10.03
CA ARG A 145 11.76 -21.33 9.06
C ARG A 145 12.39 -19.98 8.78
N LEU A 146 12.92 -19.32 9.81
CA LEU A 146 13.62 -18.05 9.64
C LEU A 146 14.80 -18.20 8.65
N ASP A 147 15.67 -19.18 8.87
CA ASP A 147 16.81 -19.47 7.99
C ASP A 147 16.34 -19.80 6.57
N LEU A 148 15.27 -20.58 6.44
CA LEU A 148 14.68 -20.91 5.14
C LEU A 148 14.26 -19.63 4.37
N TYR A 149 13.49 -18.76 5.01
CA TYR A 149 12.99 -17.54 4.37
C TYR A 149 14.10 -16.55 4.04
N LEU A 150 15.08 -16.38 4.94
CA LEU A 150 16.24 -15.54 4.67
C LEU A 150 17.07 -16.07 3.50
N ASN A 151 17.32 -17.38 3.42
CA ASN A 151 18.05 -17.96 2.31
C ASN A 151 17.32 -17.75 0.97
N LEU A 152 15.99 -17.93 0.94
CA LEU A 152 15.19 -17.64 -0.26
C LEU A 152 15.27 -16.16 -0.66
N PHE A 153 15.19 -15.24 0.30
CA PHE A 153 15.31 -13.81 0.02
C PHE A 153 16.70 -13.45 -0.52
N LEU A 154 17.76 -14.00 0.08
CA LEU A 154 19.14 -13.78 -0.35
C LEU A 154 19.44 -14.39 -1.73
N GLU A 155 18.75 -15.45 -2.13
CA GLU A 155 18.80 -15.98 -3.50
C GLU A 155 18.25 -14.96 -4.51
N VAL A 156 17.08 -14.37 -4.21
CA VAL A 156 16.49 -13.29 -5.01
C VAL A 156 17.40 -12.06 -5.05
N ALA A 157 18.01 -11.69 -3.92
CA ALA A 157 18.93 -10.56 -3.83
C ALA A 157 20.15 -10.66 -4.75
N LYS A 158 20.53 -11.88 -5.15
CA LYS A 158 21.66 -12.16 -6.05
C LYS A 158 21.26 -12.13 -7.53
N GLU A 159 19.99 -11.90 -7.85
CA GLU A 159 19.58 -11.73 -9.25
C GLU A 159 20.26 -10.54 -9.89
N LYS A 160 21.02 -10.80 -10.96
CA LYS A 160 21.78 -9.79 -11.69
C LYS A 160 20.92 -8.59 -12.13
N ALA A 161 19.65 -8.82 -12.48
CA ALA A 161 18.76 -7.75 -12.92
C ALA A 161 18.56 -6.63 -11.88
N LEU A 162 18.70 -6.93 -10.58
CA LEU A 162 18.54 -5.94 -9.51
C LEU A 162 19.67 -4.91 -9.49
N SER A 163 20.92 -5.36 -9.59
CA SER A 163 22.12 -4.50 -9.47
C SER A 163 22.61 -3.93 -10.80
N VAL A 164 22.07 -4.39 -11.93
CA VAL A 164 22.44 -3.85 -13.24
C VAL A 164 21.83 -2.47 -13.47
N GLY A 165 22.69 -1.50 -13.75
CA GLY A 165 22.33 -0.12 -14.13
C GLY A 165 21.95 0.05 -15.62
N PRO A 166 21.65 1.30 -16.03
CA PRO A 166 21.21 1.60 -17.39
C PRO A 166 22.29 1.36 -18.46
N GLU A 167 23.57 1.58 -18.15
CA GLU A 167 24.68 1.38 -19.10
C GLU A 167 24.84 -0.08 -19.55
N GLU A 168 24.43 -1.01 -18.69
CA GLU A 168 24.44 -2.45 -18.92
C GLU A 168 23.07 -2.97 -19.44
N GLY A 169 22.18 -2.06 -19.86
CA GLY A 169 20.90 -2.38 -20.49
C GLY A 169 19.71 -2.50 -19.54
N GLY A 170 19.90 -2.35 -18.21
CA GLY A 170 18.84 -2.31 -17.20
C GLY A 170 17.97 -3.57 -17.03
N PHE A 171 18.11 -4.55 -17.94
CA PHE A 171 17.38 -5.83 -17.99
C PHE A 171 15.84 -5.71 -17.99
N GLY A 172 15.31 -4.55 -18.37
CA GLY A 172 13.86 -4.30 -18.44
C GLY A 172 13.13 -4.27 -17.08
N MET A 173 13.85 -4.42 -15.96
CA MET A 173 13.29 -4.29 -14.62
C MET A 173 12.98 -2.81 -14.35
N SER A 174 11.79 -2.52 -13.82
CA SER A 174 11.39 -1.16 -13.46
C SER A 174 12.09 -0.69 -12.17
N TYR A 175 11.90 0.57 -11.82
CA TYR A 175 12.50 1.17 -10.63
C TYR A 175 11.50 1.36 -9.48
N ASP A 176 10.20 1.27 -9.77
CA ASP A 176 9.13 1.63 -8.86
C ASP A 176 8.92 0.68 -7.67
N LEU A 177 8.02 1.08 -6.76
CA LEU A 177 7.73 0.37 -5.53
C LEU A 177 6.93 -0.93 -5.78
N LEU A 178 6.00 -0.95 -6.73
CA LEU A 178 5.15 -2.12 -6.93
C LEU A 178 5.89 -3.25 -7.63
N TYR A 179 6.68 -2.95 -8.65
CA TYR A 179 7.26 -3.98 -9.52
C TYR A 179 8.78 -3.89 -9.71
N GLY A 180 9.40 -2.83 -9.21
CA GLY A 180 10.78 -2.49 -9.52
C GLY A 180 11.77 -2.64 -8.36
N ARG A 181 12.97 -2.12 -8.60
CA ARG A 181 14.10 -2.16 -7.65
C ARG A 181 13.78 -1.53 -6.30
N ALA A 182 13.05 -0.40 -6.27
CA ALA A 182 12.65 0.22 -5.00
C ALA A 182 11.77 -0.72 -4.16
N GLY A 183 10.84 -1.45 -4.79
CA GLY A 183 10.00 -2.42 -4.11
C GLY A 183 10.76 -3.61 -3.51
N PHE A 184 11.86 -4.02 -4.14
CA PHE A 184 12.76 -5.03 -3.58
C PHE A 184 13.58 -4.48 -2.42
N LEU A 185 14.18 -3.29 -2.59
CA LEU A 185 14.93 -2.62 -1.53
C LEU A 185 14.08 -2.38 -0.28
N TRP A 186 12.81 -2.01 -0.45
CA TRP A 186 11.88 -1.88 0.67
C TRP A 186 11.71 -3.21 1.43
N ALA A 187 11.59 -4.34 0.72
CA ALA A 187 11.49 -5.66 1.35
C ALA A 187 12.73 -5.99 2.19
N ALA A 188 13.93 -5.66 1.70
CA ALA A 188 15.17 -5.86 2.42
C ALA A 188 15.27 -4.98 3.68
N LEU A 189 14.86 -3.72 3.56
CA LEU A 189 14.79 -2.80 4.71
C LEU A 189 13.78 -3.29 5.76
N PHE A 190 12.65 -3.85 5.34
CA PHE A 190 11.67 -4.47 6.25
C PHE A 190 12.30 -5.62 7.05
N ILE A 191 13.03 -6.53 6.40
CA ILE A 191 13.76 -7.60 7.09
C ILE A 191 14.74 -7.01 8.11
N ASN A 192 15.61 -6.09 7.68
CA ASN A 192 16.64 -5.50 8.56
C ASN A 192 16.03 -4.70 9.71
N LYS A 193 14.87 -4.07 9.52
CA LYS A 193 14.17 -3.37 10.61
C LYS A 193 13.68 -4.34 11.69
N HIS A 194 13.12 -5.47 11.30
CA HIS A 194 12.47 -6.40 12.24
C HIS A 194 13.40 -7.45 12.83
N LEU A 195 14.46 -7.84 12.12
CA LEU A 195 15.42 -8.87 12.56
C LEU A 195 16.74 -8.30 13.08
N GLY A 196 16.95 -7.00 12.93
CA GLY A 196 18.23 -6.34 13.22
C GLY A 196 19.04 -6.04 11.96
N GLN A 197 19.97 -5.09 12.09
CA GLN A 197 20.81 -4.64 10.99
C GLN A 197 21.67 -5.77 10.41
N GLU A 198 21.96 -5.69 9.10
CA GLU A 198 22.82 -6.61 8.34
C GLU A 198 22.32 -8.07 8.18
N ASN A 199 21.04 -8.38 8.45
CA ASN A 199 20.46 -9.68 8.04
C ASN A 199 20.40 -9.82 6.51
N VAL A 200 20.11 -8.71 5.82
CA VAL A 200 20.38 -8.54 4.40
C VAL A 200 21.57 -7.57 4.29
N PRO A 201 22.76 -8.07 3.89
CA PRO A 201 23.98 -7.28 3.91
C PRO A 201 23.94 -6.05 3.02
N SER A 202 24.51 -4.94 3.49
CA SER A 202 24.68 -3.71 2.71
C SER A 202 25.44 -3.92 1.40
N GLU A 203 26.37 -4.87 1.36
CA GLU A 203 27.11 -5.30 0.17
C GLU A 203 26.22 -5.79 -0.98
N LEU A 204 25.04 -6.34 -0.67
CA LEU A 204 24.03 -6.73 -1.66
C LEU A 204 23.11 -5.57 -2.04
N LEU A 205 22.84 -4.65 -1.10
CA LEU A 205 21.84 -3.60 -1.28
C LEU A 205 22.39 -2.36 -1.98
N MET A 206 23.60 -1.91 -1.63
CA MET A 206 24.18 -0.69 -2.19
C MET A 206 24.39 -0.73 -3.71
N PRO A 207 24.79 -1.87 -4.34
CA PRO A 207 24.79 -1.96 -5.80
C PRO A 207 23.42 -1.71 -6.45
N ILE A 208 22.34 -2.14 -5.80
CA ILE A 208 20.96 -1.93 -6.28
C ILE A 208 20.57 -0.45 -6.10
N VAL A 209 20.94 0.18 -4.98
CA VAL A 209 20.76 1.63 -4.75
C VAL A 209 21.46 2.44 -5.84
N ASN A 210 22.72 2.09 -6.14
CA ASN A 210 23.50 2.73 -7.19
C ASN A 210 22.85 2.57 -8.57
N ALA A 211 22.30 1.39 -8.88
CA ALA A 211 21.56 1.17 -10.11
C ALA A 211 20.29 2.03 -10.20
N VAL A 212 19.58 2.23 -9.08
CA VAL A 212 18.41 3.12 -9.01
C VAL A 212 18.81 4.57 -9.27
N LEU A 213 19.88 5.07 -8.63
CA LEU A 213 20.36 6.43 -8.81
C LEU A 213 20.86 6.67 -10.25
N ALA A 214 21.70 5.77 -10.78
CA ALA A 214 22.17 5.83 -12.16
C ALA A 214 21.01 5.79 -13.17
N GLY A 215 20.01 4.91 -12.93
CA GLY A 215 18.79 4.85 -13.72
C GLY A 215 18.00 6.15 -13.71
N GLY A 216 17.91 6.81 -12.55
CA GLY A 216 17.25 8.10 -12.39
C GLY A 216 17.94 9.22 -13.16
N ARG A 217 19.28 9.33 -13.03
CA ARG A 217 20.09 10.31 -13.77
C ARG A 217 19.98 10.12 -15.28
N ALA A 218 20.09 8.87 -15.75
CA ALA A 218 19.93 8.55 -17.17
C ALA A 218 18.52 8.92 -17.67
N GLY A 219 17.48 8.62 -16.90
CA GLY A 219 16.09 8.93 -17.25
C GLY A 219 15.74 10.41 -17.23
N ALA A 220 16.55 11.23 -16.55
CA ALA A 220 16.46 12.70 -16.44
C ALA A 220 17.24 13.46 -17.52
N SER A 221 17.98 12.77 -18.39
CA SER A 221 18.84 13.37 -19.42
C SER A 221 18.14 14.41 -20.32
N ASP A 222 16.84 14.28 -20.53
CA ASP A 222 16.01 15.20 -21.33
C ASP A 222 15.17 16.18 -20.49
N ASN A 223 15.34 16.20 -19.16
CA ASN A 223 14.71 17.17 -18.26
C ASN A 223 15.67 17.60 -17.14
N PRO A 224 16.53 18.61 -17.37
CA PRO A 224 17.53 19.04 -16.38
C PRO A 224 16.93 19.66 -15.11
N SER A 225 15.62 19.95 -15.08
CA SER A 225 14.95 20.48 -13.89
C SER A 225 14.62 19.41 -12.84
N CYS A 226 14.71 18.13 -13.20
CA CYS A 226 14.45 17.00 -12.32
C CYS A 226 15.67 16.07 -12.30
N PRO A 227 16.50 16.06 -11.23
CA PRO A 227 17.75 15.30 -11.23
C PRO A 227 17.60 13.79 -11.42
N LEU A 228 16.53 13.21 -10.87
CA LEU A 228 16.20 11.79 -11.03
C LEU A 228 14.82 11.65 -11.68
N MET A 229 14.75 10.91 -12.79
CA MET A 229 13.49 10.67 -13.49
C MET A 229 13.37 9.21 -13.93
N TYR A 230 12.17 8.66 -13.78
CA TYR A 230 11.87 7.27 -14.06
C TYR A 230 10.63 7.13 -14.93
N ARG A 231 10.51 6.01 -15.64
CA ARG A 231 9.34 5.68 -16.46
C ARG A 231 8.83 4.29 -16.10
N TRP A 232 7.52 4.17 -15.95
CA TRP A 232 6.83 2.88 -15.85
C TRP A 232 5.82 2.80 -17.01
N HIS A 233 5.91 1.75 -17.83
CA HIS A 233 5.21 1.65 -19.12
C HIS A 233 5.28 2.94 -19.96
N GLY A 234 6.48 3.53 -20.05
CA GLY A 234 6.75 4.76 -20.80
C GLY A 234 6.28 6.05 -20.15
N THR A 235 5.55 5.99 -19.03
CA THR A 235 4.97 7.17 -18.36
C THR A 235 5.82 7.61 -17.17
N ARG A 236 6.04 8.92 -17.03
CA ARG A 236 6.76 9.57 -15.92
C ARG A 236 5.82 9.81 -14.73
N TYR A 237 5.56 8.78 -13.94
CA TYR A 237 4.69 8.89 -12.77
C TYR A 237 5.36 9.65 -11.62
N LEU A 238 4.58 10.44 -10.89
CA LEU A 238 5.05 11.16 -9.69
C LEU A 238 4.65 10.48 -8.39
N GLY A 239 3.60 9.66 -8.41
CA GLY A 239 2.98 9.08 -7.22
C GLY A 239 3.78 7.97 -6.51
N ALA A 240 3.25 7.48 -5.39
CA ALA A 240 3.93 6.53 -4.51
C ALA A 240 4.02 5.10 -5.09
N ALA A 241 3.03 4.68 -5.87
CA ALA A 241 2.98 3.30 -6.36
C ALA A 241 4.01 3.04 -7.46
N ASN A 242 3.93 3.81 -8.55
CA ASN A 242 4.73 3.58 -9.76
C ASN A 242 5.67 4.74 -10.13
N GLY A 243 5.82 5.73 -9.25
CA GLY A 243 6.45 7.00 -9.56
C GLY A 243 7.55 7.45 -8.61
N LEU A 244 7.97 8.71 -8.81
CA LEU A 244 9.07 9.34 -8.08
C LEU A 244 8.90 9.26 -6.56
N ALA A 245 7.70 9.56 -6.02
CA ALA A 245 7.49 9.59 -4.57
C ALA A 245 7.83 8.26 -3.88
N GLY A 246 7.50 7.13 -4.50
CA GLY A 246 7.78 5.81 -3.92
C GLY A 246 9.24 5.39 -4.06
N ILE A 247 9.88 5.77 -5.16
CA ILE A 247 11.31 5.51 -5.35
C ILE A 247 12.13 6.32 -4.33
N LEU A 248 11.83 7.61 -4.20
CA LEU A 248 12.51 8.50 -3.26
C LEU A 248 12.22 8.12 -1.81
N GLN A 249 10.98 7.73 -1.49
CA GLN A 249 10.62 7.19 -0.18
C GLN A 249 11.60 6.10 0.25
N VAL A 250 11.94 5.17 -0.64
CA VAL A 250 12.88 4.08 -0.36
C VAL A 250 14.32 4.57 -0.27
N LEU A 251 14.78 5.43 -1.19
CA LEU A 251 16.14 5.98 -1.18
C LEU A 251 16.46 6.73 0.12
N LEU A 252 15.47 7.39 0.73
CA LEU A 252 15.59 8.11 2.01
C LEU A 252 15.89 7.19 3.22
N HIS A 253 15.92 5.87 3.04
CA HIS A 253 16.33 4.91 4.08
C HIS A 253 17.77 4.43 3.94
N PHE A 254 18.48 4.80 2.88
CA PHE A 254 19.85 4.38 2.63
C PHE A 254 20.85 5.51 2.94
N PRO A 255 22.10 5.17 3.32
CA PRO A 255 23.17 6.15 3.37
C PRO A 255 23.50 6.60 1.94
N LEU A 256 23.26 7.88 1.66
CA LEU A 256 23.54 8.51 0.37
C LEU A 256 24.80 9.37 0.47
N SER A 257 25.55 9.47 -0.63
CA SER A 257 26.59 10.50 -0.74
C SER A 257 25.95 11.90 -0.74
N GLU A 258 26.75 12.95 -0.54
CA GLU A 258 26.24 14.33 -0.60
C GLU A 258 25.61 14.64 -1.96
N GLU A 259 26.23 14.18 -3.05
CA GLU A 259 25.72 14.33 -4.41
C GLU A 259 24.38 13.58 -4.61
N ASP A 260 24.32 12.31 -4.20
CA ASP A 260 23.09 11.51 -4.32
C ASP A 260 21.95 12.10 -3.47
N ALA A 261 22.28 12.65 -2.29
CA ALA A 261 21.32 13.31 -1.42
C ALA A 261 20.75 14.60 -2.06
N GLU A 262 21.60 15.41 -2.70
CA GLU A 262 21.14 16.60 -3.42
C GLU A 262 20.29 16.27 -4.65
N ASP A 263 20.59 15.18 -5.36
CA ASP A 263 19.73 14.67 -6.44
C ASP A 263 18.34 14.28 -5.92
N VAL A 264 18.28 13.60 -4.77
CA VAL A 264 17.02 13.25 -4.09
C VAL A 264 16.25 14.50 -3.68
N LYS A 265 16.90 15.47 -3.03
CA LYS A 265 16.28 16.74 -2.62
C LYS A 265 15.77 17.54 -3.81
N GLY A 266 16.58 17.68 -4.87
CA GLY A 266 16.21 18.38 -6.09
C GLY A 266 15.00 17.73 -6.77
N THR A 267 14.92 16.40 -6.76
CA THR A 267 13.77 15.66 -7.32
C THR A 267 12.50 15.86 -6.47
N LEU A 268 12.60 15.88 -5.14
CA LEU A 268 11.48 16.23 -4.26
C LEU A 268 10.98 17.66 -4.53
N ARG A 269 11.90 18.62 -4.65
CA ARG A 269 11.58 20.03 -4.96
C ARG A 269 10.97 20.19 -6.35
N TYR A 270 11.42 19.39 -7.33
CA TYR A 270 10.79 19.33 -8.65
C TYR A 270 9.31 18.95 -8.54
N MET A 271 8.98 17.89 -7.79
CA MET A 271 7.58 17.49 -7.58
C MET A 271 6.78 18.58 -6.84
N MET A 272 7.38 19.21 -5.82
CA MET A 272 6.77 20.30 -5.07
C MET A 272 6.46 21.51 -5.96
N ALA A 273 7.34 21.86 -6.89
CA ALA A 273 7.16 22.98 -7.82
C ALA A 273 6.10 22.70 -8.91
N ASN A 274 5.84 21.43 -9.21
CA ASN A 274 4.89 21.00 -10.25
C ASN A 274 3.52 20.58 -9.68
N ARG A 275 3.17 21.06 -8.48
CA ARG A 275 1.81 20.93 -7.93
C ARG A 275 0.80 21.68 -8.78
N PHE A 276 -0.46 21.26 -8.72
CA PHE A 276 -1.57 22.01 -9.30
C PHE A 276 -1.72 23.36 -8.58
N PRO A 277 -1.64 24.50 -9.30
CA PRO A 277 -1.57 25.82 -8.67
C PRO A 277 -2.76 26.18 -7.78
N HIS A 278 -3.95 25.67 -8.09
CA HIS A 278 -5.18 26.03 -7.37
C HIS A 278 -5.50 25.10 -6.19
N SER A 279 -5.32 23.79 -6.37
CA SER A 279 -5.67 22.82 -5.34
C SER A 279 -4.50 22.50 -4.39
N GLY A 280 -3.26 22.70 -4.83
CA GLY A 280 -2.06 22.22 -4.16
C GLY A 280 -1.83 20.71 -4.28
N ASN A 281 -2.71 19.99 -5.00
CA ASN A 281 -2.56 18.54 -5.23
C ASN A 281 -1.43 18.26 -6.23
N TYR A 282 -1.03 16.99 -6.34
CA TYR A 282 0.05 16.56 -7.22
C TYR A 282 -0.50 15.80 -8.43
N PRO A 283 0.02 16.05 -9.65
CA PRO A 283 -0.39 15.30 -10.83
C PRO A 283 0.05 13.83 -10.72
N SER A 284 -0.69 12.92 -11.33
CA SER A 284 -0.33 11.49 -11.33
C SER A 284 0.99 11.23 -12.04
N SER A 285 1.26 12.02 -13.09
CA SER A 285 2.42 11.91 -13.97
C SER A 285 2.76 13.27 -14.56
N GLU A 286 4.00 13.45 -15.00
CA GLU A 286 4.46 14.68 -15.64
C GLU A 286 3.54 15.10 -16.80
N GLY A 287 3.18 16.38 -16.83
CA GLY A 287 2.33 16.97 -17.87
C GLY A 287 0.85 16.58 -17.83
N ASN A 288 0.39 15.75 -16.88
CA ASN A 288 -1.02 15.41 -16.79
C ASN A 288 -1.83 16.56 -16.16
N PRO A 289 -2.76 17.22 -16.90
CA PRO A 289 -3.52 18.35 -16.38
C PRO A 289 -4.70 17.93 -15.49
N ARG A 290 -4.96 16.63 -15.33
CA ARG A 290 -6.14 16.13 -14.62
C ARG A 290 -5.90 16.07 -13.12
N ASP A 291 -6.33 17.14 -12.44
CA ASP A 291 -6.39 17.19 -10.99
C ASP A 291 -7.58 16.38 -10.45
N LYS A 292 -7.36 15.07 -10.27
CA LYS A 292 -8.41 14.12 -9.91
C LYS A 292 -8.05 13.23 -8.73
N PHE A 293 -6.79 12.80 -8.64
CA PHE A 293 -6.38 11.76 -7.71
C PHE A 293 -5.82 12.37 -6.44
N VAL A 294 -6.47 12.10 -5.31
CA VAL A 294 -6.00 12.41 -3.96
C VAL A 294 -5.86 11.08 -3.24
N GLN A 295 -4.84 10.32 -3.62
CA GLN A 295 -4.66 8.92 -3.26
C GLN A 295 -3.22 8.67 -2.81
N TRP A 296 -2.97 7.57 -2.08
CA TRP A 296 -1.60 7.12 -1.82
C TRP A 296 -0.87 6.86 -3.15
N SER A 297 -1.48 6.06 -4.02
CA SER A 297 -0.86 5.67 -5.29
C SER A 297 -0.54 6.87 -6.17
N HIS A 298 -1.44 7.86 -6.24
CA HIS A 298 -1.31 9.06 -7.07
C HIS A 298 -1.92 10.30 -6.38
N GLY A 299 -1.10 11.32 -6.14
CA GLY A 299 -1.54 12.61 -5.61
C GLY A 299 -1.02 12.90 -4.20
N ALA A 300 -1.71 13.82 -3.52
CA ALA A 300 -1.22 14.42 -2.29
C ALA A 300 -1.02 13.45 -1.12
N ALA A 301 -1.79 12.36 -0.99
CA ALA A 301 -1.67 11.48 0.17
C ALA A 301 -0.34 10.71 0.17
N GLY A 302 0.06 10.11 -0.95
CA GLY A 302 1.37 9.47 -1.06
C GLY A 302 2.52 10.46 -0.90
N MET A 303 2.34 11.66 -1.46
CA MET A 303 3.34 12.73 -1.39
C MET A 303 3.54 13.25 0.03
N ALA A 304 2.46 13.45 0.80
CA ALA A 304 2.53 13.88 2.19
C ALA A 304 3.41 12.94 3.02
N ILE A 305 3.21 11.62 2.85
CA ILE A 305 3.99 10.60 3.57
C ILE A 305 5.47 10.66 3.16
N THR A 306 5.78 10.75 1.86
CA THR A 306 7.17 10.88 1.39
C THR A 306 7.85 12.14 1.91
N LEU A 307 7.15 13.28 1.89
CA LEU A 307 7.69 14.54 2.38
C LEU A 307 7.87 14.54 3.90
N CYS A 308 7.04 13.81 4.66
CA CYS A 308 7.29 13.56 6.07
C CYS A 308 8.62 12.83 6.29
N LYS A 309 8.87 11.77 5.51
CA LYS A 309 10.14 11.04 5.56
C LYS A 309 11.33 11.93 5.16
N ALA A 310 11.19 12.74 4.11
CA ALA A 310 12.21 13.68 3.67
C ALA A 310 12.54 14.71 4.77
N SER A 311 11.52 15.25 5.43
CA SER A 311 11.66 16.20 6.55
C SER A 311 12.42 15.60 7.74
N GLN A 312 12.23 14.32 8.03
CA GLN A 312 12.98 13.60 9.07
C GLN A 312 14.45 13.38 8.71
N VAL A 313 14.74 13.09 7.45
CA VAL A 313 16.11 12.83 6.96
C VAL A 313 16.89 14.13 6.76
N PHE A 314 16.19 15.20 6.36
CA PHE A 314 16.76 16.51 6.05
C PHE A 314 16.15 17.60 6.94
N PRO A 315 16.40 17.60 8.27
CA PRO A 315 15.73 18.52 9.20
C PRO A 315 16.06 20.00 8.98
N GLY A 316 17.17 20.31 8.28
CA GLY A 316 17.52 21.68 7.87
C GLY A 316 16.71 22.21 6.69
N ASP A 317 16.17 21.33 5.85
CA ASP A 317 15.39 21.66 4.66
C ASP A 317 13.90 21.77 5.04
N ARG A 318 13.57 22.90 5.67
CA ARG A 318 12.23 23.17 6.25
C ARG A 318 11.09 23.11 5.22
N ASP A 319 11.39 23.35 3.94
CA ASP A 319 10.43 23.32 2.84
C ASP A 319 9.76 21.95 2.68
N PHE A 320 10.43 20.85 3.04
CA PHE A 320 9.81 19.52 3.05
C PHE A 320 8.74 19.37 4.11
N ARG A 321 8.94 19.94 5.31
CA ARG A 321 7.93 19.92 6.39
C ARG A 321 6.69 20.68 5.95
N ASP A 322 6.88 21.89 5.43
CA ASP A 322 5.78 22.78 5.05
C ASP A 322 4.99 22.19 3.87
N ALA A 323 5.68 21.61 2.88
CA ALA A 323 5.03 20.92 1.78
C ALA A 323 4.27 19.65 2.20
N ALA A 324 4.76 18.90 3.20
CA ALA A 324 4.03 17.76 3.76
C ALA A 324 2.71 18.21 4.40
N ILE A 325 2.73 19.31 5.15
CA ILE A 325 1.56 19.90 5.80
C ILE A 325 0.55 20.37 4.75
N GLU A 326 1.01 21.09 3.73
CA GLU A 326 0.16 21.54 2.62
C GLU A 326 -0.49 20.36 1.88
N ALA A 327 0.27 19.28 1.63
CA ALA A 327 -0.28 18.05 1.05
C ALA A 327 -1.35 17.43 1.97
N GLY A 328 -1.13 17.45 3.29
CA GLY A 328 -2.11 17.05 4.30
C GLY A 328 -3.42 17.86 4.22
N GLU A 329 -3.35 19.18 3.98
CA GLU A 329 -4.54 20.01 3.78
C GLU A 329 -5.35 19.62 2.54
N VAL A 330 -4.66 19.20 1.46
CA VAL A 330 -5.34 18.65 0.26
C VAL A 330 -6.08 17.37 0.61
N VAL A 331 -5.43 16.46 1.33
CA VAL A 331 -6.05 15.20 1.79
C VAL A 331 -7.23 15.48 2.71
N TRP A 332 -7.14 16.47 3.59
CA TRP A 332 -8.27 16.83 4.47
C TRP A 332 -9.48 17.31 3.68
N LYS A 333 -9.28 18.16 2.67
CA LYS A 333 -10.36 18.71 1.87
C LYS A 333 -10.98 17.70 0.90
N ASN A 334 -10.18 16.81 0.32
CA ASN A 334 -10.57 16.00 -0.83
C ASN A 334 -10.27 14.49 -0.72
N GLY A 335 -9.81 14.02 0.45
CA GLY A 335 -9.35 12.64 0.67
C GLY A 335 -10.41 11.63 1.08
N LEU A 336 -11.67 12.04 1.30
CA LEU A 336 -12.79 11.12 1.54
C LEU A 336 -13.31 10.55 0.21
N LEU A 337 -12.66 9.49 -0.25
CA LEU A 337 -12.92 8.83 -1.53
C LEU A 337 -14.08 7.84 -1.47
N LYS A 338 -14.56 7.42 -2.64
CA LYS A 338 -15.58 6.36 -2.80
C LYS A 338 -15.01 4.94 -2.75
N LYS A 339 -13.83 4.75 -2.16
CA LYS A 339 -13.11 3.47 -2.04
C LYS A 339 -12.52 3.33 -0.65
N VAL A 340 -12.32 2.09 -0.19
CA VAL A 340 -11.91 1.81 1.19
C VAL A 340 -10.40 1.56 1.36
N GLY A 341 -9.74 0.92 0.38
CA GLY A 341 -8.40 0.34 0.53
C GLY A 341 -7.24 1.33 0.75
N LEU A 342 -6.02 0.78 0.88
CA LEU A 342 -4.80 1.55 1.08
C LEU A 342 -4.31 2.26 -0.19
N ALA A 343 -4.48 1.67 -1.37
CA ALA A 343 -3.88 2.20 -2.59
C ALA A 343 -4.53 3.50 -3.06
N ASP A 344 -5.86 3.53 -3.03
CA ASP A 344 -6.68 4.54 -3.67
C ASP A 344 -8.00 4.82 -2.92
N GLY A 345 -8.04 4.48 -1.63
CA GLY A 345 -9.19 4.65 -0.76
C GLY A 345 -8.93 5.48 0.48
N VAL A 346 -9.97 5.62 1.29
CA VAL A 346 -9.96 6.41 2.52
C VAL A 346 -8.95 5.88 3.53
N ALA A 347 -8.75 4.55 3.60
CA ALA A 347 -7.83 3.99 4.59
C ALA A 347 -6.39 4.45 4.35
N GLY A 348 -5.94 4.38 3.10
CA GLY A 348 -4.60 4.85 2.72
C GLY A 348 -4.41 6.35 2.93
N ASN A 349 -5.45 7.14 2.64
CA ASN A 349 -5.39 8.59 2.84
C ASN A 349 -5.27 8.98 4.32
N ALA A 350 -5.85 8.20 5.24
CA ALA A 350 -5.75 8.47 6.67
C ALA A 350 -4.29 8.40 7.18
N TYR A 351 -3.45 7.57 6.56
CA TYR A 351 -2.03 7.46 6.91
C TYR A 351 -1.22 8.73 6.61
N ALA A 352 -1.69 9.61 5.72
CA ALA A 352 -1.07 10.93 5.55
C ALA A 352 -1.14 11.73 6.86
N PHE A 353 -2.28 11.67 7.58
CA PHE A 353 -2.43 12.32 8.87
C PHE A 353 -1.66 11.61 9.97
N LEU A 354 -1.62 10.26 9.97
CA LEU A 354 -0.80 9.53 10.92
C LEU A 354 0.69 9.90 10.77
N SER A 355 1.17 10.04 9.53
CA SER A 355 2.54 10.48 9.24
C SER A 355 2.81 11.90 9.69
N LEU A 356 1.86 12.81 9.45
CA LEU A 356 1.95 14.20 9.91
C LEU A 356 1.90 14.31 11.44
N TYR A 357 1.08 13.51 12.11
CA TYR A 357 1.06 13.43 13.57
C TYR A 357 2.43 13.01 14.11
N ARG A 358 3.02 11.93 13.57
CA ARG A 358 4.37 11.48 13.97
C ARG A 358 5.46 12.50 13.68
N LEU A 359 5.32 13.28 12.59
CA LEU A 359 6.29 14.33 12.24
C LEU A 359 6.17 15.57 13.14
N THR A 360 4.95 15.99 13.45
CA THR A 360 4.68 17.32 14.03
C THR A 360 4.34 17.28 15.52
N GLY A 361 3.80 16.17 16.01
CA GLY A 361 3.21 16.05 17.34
C GLY A 361 1.89 16.82 17.53
N GLU A 362 1.32 17.39 16.46
CA GLU A 362 0.12 18.23 16.55
C GLU A 362 -1.16 17.37 16.57
N SER A 363 -1.98 17.54 17.60
CA SER A 363 -3.20 16.72 17.83
C SER A 363 -4.24 16.82 16.72
N ILE A 364 -4.23 17.90 15.93
CA ILE A 364 -5.14 18.05 14.78
C ILE A 364 -4.98 16.90 13.78
N TYR A 365 -3.78 16.37 13.58
CA TYR A 365 -3.56 15.25 12.66
C TYR A 365 -4.05 13.93 13.24
N GLU A 366 -3.94 13.73 14.54
CA GLU A 366 -4.59 12.61 15.23
C GLU A 366 -6.12 12.67 15.05
N GLU A 367 -6.73 13.84 15.27
CA GLU A 367 -8.18 14.03 15.11
C GLU A 367 -8.63 13.74 13.67
N ARG A 368 -7.86 14.18 12.67
CA ARG A 368 -8.15 13.93 11.25
C ARG A 368 -8.01 12.46 10.88
N ALA A 369 -6.99 11.76 11.39
CA ALA A 369 -6.85 10.31 11.21
C ALA A 369 -8.04 9.55 11.81
N LYS A 370 -8.44 9.90 13.04
CA LYS A 370 -9.63 9.33 13.71
C LYS A 370 -10.92 9.64 12.94
N ALA A 371 -11.07 10.84 12.37
CA ALA A 371 -12.23 11.19 11.55
C ALA A 371 -12.35 10.30 10.30
N PHE A 372 -11.23 10.03 9.60
CA PHE A 372 -11.22 9.12 8.45
C PHE A 372 -11.52 7.67 8.85
N ALA A 373 -10.96 7.22 9.97
CA ALA A 373 -11.25 5.90 10.54
C ALA A 373 -12.73 5.74 10.93
N SER A 374 -13.32 6.76 11.57
CA SER A 374 -14.76 6.81 11.90
C SER A 374 -15.64 6.83 10.66
N PHE A 375 -15.25 7.58 9.61
CA PHE A 375 -15.96 7.56 8.34
C PHE A 375 -16.01 6.14 7.76
N LEU A 376 -14.89 5.42 7.76
CA LEU A 376 -14.87 4.02 7.33
C LEU A 376 -15.71 3.12 8.23
N TYR A 377 -15.70 3.33 9.55
CA TYR A 377 -16.49 2.54 10.49
C TYR A 377 -17.99 2.56 10.13
N HIS A 378 -18.49 3.70 9.68
CA HIS A 378 -19.89 3.84 9.28
C HIS A 378 -20.17 3.46 7.81
N ASN A 379 -19.21 3.66 6.90
CA ASN A 379 -19.48 3.64 5.45
C ASN A 379 -18.77 2.53 4.67
N ALA A 380 -17.79 1.81 5.25
CA ALA A 380 -16.93 0.89 4.50
C ALA A 380 -17.72 -0.16 3.70
N ARG A 381 -18.77 -0.76 4.31
CA ARG A 381 -19.62 -1.74 3.63
C ARG A 381 -20.33 -1.16 2.41
N GLN A 382 -20.94 0.02 2.56
CA GLN A 382 -21.65 0.66 1.45
C GLN A 382 -20.69 1.02 0.33
N LEU A 383 -19.49 1.47 0.65
CA LEU A 383 -18.46 1.81 -0.34
C LEU A 383 -18.00 0.58 -1.12
N VAL A 384 -17.81 -0.56 -0.45
CA VAL A 384 -17.45 -1.82 -1.12
C VAL A 384 -18.60 -2.28 -2.03
N THR A 385 -19.84 -2.29 -1.55
CA THR A 385 -21.01 -2.71 -2.36
C THR A 385 -21.28 -1.77 -3.53
N ALA A 386 -21.21 -0.46 -3.34
CA ALA A 386 -21.43 0.53 -4.39
C ALA A 386 -20.30 0.56 -5.44
N GLY A 387 -19.10 0.07 -5.06
CA GLY A 387 -17.95 -0.06 -5.94
C GLY A 387 -17.92 -1.33 -6.80
N GLN A 388 -18.91 -2.23 -6.67
CA GLN A 388 -18.95 -3.53 -7.35
C GLN A 388 -19.12 -3.40 -8.87
N THR A 389 -18.02 -3.18 -9.58
CA THR A 389 -17.78 -3.84 -10.87
C THR A 389 -17.28 -5.27 -10.62
N THR A 390 -17.37 -6.17 -11.60
CA THR A 390 -16.92 -7.57 -11.44
C THR A 390 -15.51 -7.69 -10.88
N HIS A 391 -14.56 -6.86 -11.35
CA HIS A 391 -13.19 -6.82 -10.84
C HIS A 391 -13.04 -6.21 -9.43
N ALA A 392 -13.92 -5.30 -9.01
CA ALA A 392 -13.86 -4.74 -7.66
C ALA A 392 -14.37 -5.72 -6.59
N ALA A 393 -15.22 -6.68 -6.99
CA ALA A 393 -15.67 -7.76 -6.11
C ALA A 393 -14.55 -8.77 -5.81
N GLU A 394 -13.69 -9.06 -6.79
CA GLU A 394 -12.56 -10.01 -6.66
C GLU A 394 -11.56 -9.58 -5.57
N HIS A 395 -11.38 -8.28 -5.35
CA HIS A 395 -10.38 -7.76 -4.41
C HIS A 395 -10.98 -7.05 -3.19
N ALA A 396 -12.27 -7.28 -2.90
CA ALA A 396 -13.01 -6.62 -1.82
C ALA A 396 -12.38 -6.82 -0.42
N TYR A 397 -11.66 -7.92 -0.21
CA TYR A 397 -10.98 -8.23 1.05
C TYR A 397 -9.46 -8.06 0.99
N SER A 398 -8.91 -7.65 -0.14
CA SER A 398 -7.46 -7.45 -0.28
C SER A 398 -6.92 -6.31 0.59
N LEU A 399 -5.61 -6.33 0.86
CA LEU A 399 -4.96 -5.30 1.68
C LEU A 399 -4.97 -3.93 1.00
N PHE A 400 -4.60 -3.84 -0.28
CA PHE A 400 -4.44 -2.54 -0.94
C PHE A 400 -5.71 -2.00 -1.59
N GLN A 401 -6.68 -2.84 -1.97
CA GLN A 401 -7.92 -2.36 -2.60
C GLN A 401 -9.15 -2.54 -1.70
N GLY A 402 -9.07 -3.43 -0.71
CA GLY A 402 -10.21 -3.91 0.05
C GLY A 402 -10.19 -3.58 1.54
N LEU A 403 -10.98 -4.37 2.27
CA LEU A 403 -11.27 -4.18 3.69
C LEU A 403 -10.12 -4.53 4.63
N ALA A 404 -9.17 -5.37 4.22
CA ALA A 404 -7.97 -5.66 5.02
C ALA A 404 -7.15 -4.39 5.31
N GLY A 405 -7.07 -3.47 4.34
CA GLY A 405 -6.46 -2.15 4.54
C GLY A 405 -7.18 -1.30 5.58
N THR A 406 -8.51 -1.39 5.63
CA THR A 406 -9.32 -0.70 6.65
C THR A 406 -9.08 -1.30 8.04
N ALA A 407 -8.99 -2.62 8.15
CA ALA A 407 -8.65 -3.29 9.41
C ALA A 407 -7.26 -2.85 9.93
N CYS A 408 -6.25 -2.81 9.05
CA CYS A 408 -4.91 -2.34 9.40
C CYS A 408 -4.92 -0.89 9.89
N LEU A 409 -5.68 0.02 9.25
CA LEU A 409 -5.84 1.38 9.74
C LEU A 409 -6.43 1.43 11.15
N TRP A 410 -7.48 0.66 11.43
CA TRP A 410 -8.10 0.67 12.76
C TRP A 410 -7.18 0.10 13.86
N PHE A 411 -6.36 -0.91 13.54
CA PHE A 411 -5.29 -1.33 14.45
C PHE A 411 -4.28 -0.20 14.72
N ASP A 412 -3.91 0.58 13.69
CA ASP A 412 -2.93 1.66 13.83
C ASP A 412 -3.45 2.92 14.52
N VAL A 413 -4.73 3.23 14.37
CA VAL A 413 -5.36 4.34 15.08
C VAL A 413 -5.49 4.06 16.58
N HIS A 414 -5.36 2.79 17.01
CA HIS A 414 -5.25 2.43 18.42
C HIS A 414 -3.90 2.86 19.04
N VAL A 415 -2.79 2.81 18.26
CA VAL A 415 -1.44 3.17 18.72
C VAL A 415 -0.75 4.05 17.68
N LEU A 416 -1.08 5.35 17.70
CA LEU A 416 -0.72 6.29 16.63
C LEU A 416 0.80 6.46 16.46
N GLU A 417 1.57 6.42 17.54
CA GLU A 417 3.04 6.59 17.51
C GLU A 417 3.73 5.48 16.70
N ASN A 418 3.16 4.27 16.78
CA ASN A 418 3.68 3.08 16.11
C ASN A 418 3.08 2.86 14.73
N SER A 419 2.08 3.65 14.35
CA SER A 419 1.41 3.48 13.05
C SER A 419 2.38 3.63 11.88
N ARG A 420 2.24 2.79 10.85
CA ARG A 420 3.08 2.78 9.64
C ARG A 420 2.24 2.31 8.46
N PHE A 421 2.22 3.09 7.37
CA PHE A 421 1.56 2.68 6.13
C PHE A 421 2.14 1.33 5.65
N PRO A 422 1.32 0.26 5.56
CA PRO A 422 1.79 -1.06 5.16
C PRO A 422 2.51 -1.07 3.81
N GLY A 423 3.75 -1.56 3.75
CA GLY A 423 4.50 -1.65 2.50
C GLY A 423 5.02 -0.32 1.95
N TYR A 424 5.02 0.75 2.75
CA TYR A 424 5.54 2.06 2.34
C TYR A 424 6.37 2.75 3.43
N GLU A 425 5.86 2.79 4.66
CA GLU A 425 6.61 3.30 5.80
C GLU A 425 7.19 2.15 6.60
N LEU A 426 8.43 2.33 7.08
CA LEU A 426 9.12 1.31 7.88
C LEU A 426 8.89 1.52 9.36
#